data_AF-A0A945TPX1-F1
#
_entry.id   AF-A0A945TPX1-F1
#
_cell.length_a   1.000
_cell.length_b   1.000
_cell.length_c   1.000
_cell.angle_alpha   90.00
_cell.angle_beta   90.00
_cell.angle_gamma   90.00
#
_symmetry.space_group_name_H-M   'P 1'
#
loop_
_entity.id
_entity.type
_entity.pdbx_description
1 polymer ?
#
loop_
_entity_poly.entity_id
_entity_poly.type
_entity_poly.pdbx_seq_one_letter_code
_entity_poly.pdbx_strand_id
1 'polypeptide(L)'
;VDVIGWRLDDVVDLIRGPKGSIVRLQIRSDPKTGNSGSRVLTLTRDEIKLEEQASQSSLLEVRDTEQIRRIGVIDIPTFYVDFDARSRGDVDYRSTTRDVRRLIRELEDEGIDGLIIDLRGNGGGALAEATALTGLFIDSGPVVQVRDARGRTRVNRDPSDDLAYAGPLAVIVDRDSASASEIFSGAIQDYHRGIIVGEPTYGKGTVQNLIDLDRYSEDPEQQLGQLKLTIAQFFRITGVSTQHRGVVPDIVLPSRGPDLPYGEKALENALPFAEIDATTFSRFSSDHPAYDLDQLRKIHNARVLSDPDFTYLADLREIDLPLAQVTEVSLLESQRKEDRDHREGEQKRMFESLKQAYGYDDPTEQPAEVLPRDAVLLESARILAGMSLDTFEGLLVVQRIEPGISPLNDAHSDTPSTDQ
;
A
#
# COMPACT_ATOMS: atom_id res chain seq x y z
N VAL A 1 38.42 6.65 9.81
CA VAL A 1 38.42 5.19 10.01
C VAL A 1 38.21 4.57 8.65
N ASP A 2 39.01 3.59 8.27
CA ASP A 2 38.74 2.80 7.07
C ASP A 2 37.71 1.73 7.43
N VAL A 3 36.65 1.64 6.64
CA VAL A 3 35.48 0.77 6.88
C VAL A 3 35.36 -0.34 5.84
N ILE A 4 36.39 -0.55 5.01
CA ILE A 4 36.40 -1.65 4.03
C ILE A 4 36.29 -2.99 4.78
N GLY A 5 35.29 -3.79 4.40
CA GLY A 5 35.03 -5.11 4.98
C GLY A 5 34.26 -5.10 6.32
N TRP A 6 33.83 -3.93 6.79
CA TRP A 6 32.96 -3.82 7.97
C TRP A 6 31.54 -4.26 7.63
N ARG A 7 30.77 -4.65 8.66
CA ARG A 7 29.34 -4.91 8.50
C ARG A 7 28.64 -3.59 8.20
N LEU A 8 27.58 -3.67 7.40
CA LEU A 8 26.83 -2.48 6.98
C LEU A 8 26.36 -1.66 8.18
N ASP A 9 25.85 -2.32 9.22
CA ASP A 9 25.31 -1.66 10.42
C ASP A 9 26.40 -0.84 11.15
N ASP A 10 27.60 -1.40 11.33
CA ASP A 10 28.72 -0.71 11.95
C ASP A 10 29.12 0.56 11.16
N VAL A 11 29.04 0.50 9.82
CA VAL A 11 29.30 1.65 8.96
C VAL A 11 28.19 2.69 9.08
N VAL A 12 26.93 2.26 9.09
CA VAL A 12 25.77 3.13 9.24
C VAL A 12 25.83 3.87 10.58
N ASP A 13 26.24 3.22 11.67
CA ASP A 13 26.39 3.85 12.98
C ASP A 13 27.48 4.93 13.00
N LEU A 14 28.57 4.76 12.25
CA LEU A 14 29.57 5.80 12.05
C LEU A 14 29.05 6.96 11.20
N ILE A 15 28.16 6.68 10.24
CA ILE A 15 27.54 7.70 9.39
C ILE A 15 26.48 8.49 10.16
N ARG A 16 25.72 7.84 11.04
CA ARG A 16 24.78 8.48 11.96
C ARG A 16 25.52 9.21 13.08
N GLY A 17 24.81 10.10 13.77
CA GLY A 17 25.39 10.90 14.84
C GLY A 17 24.54 12.13 15.16
N PRO A 18 24.96 12.93 16.15
CA PRO A 18 24.21 14.10 16.59
C PRO A 18 23.92 15.09 15.46
N LYS A 19 22.72 15.68 15.46
CA LYS A 19 22.34 16.75 14.54
C LYS A 19 23.34 17.90 14.59
N GLY A 20 23.71 18.42 13.43
CA GLY A 20 24.72 19.48 13.26
C GLY A 20 26.17 19.01 13.32
N SER A 21 26.43 17.73 13.64
CA SER A 21 27.81 17.20 13.61
C SER A 21 28.25 16.90 12.18
N ILE A 22 29.56 16.96 11.92
CA ILE A 22 30.12 16.74 10.59
C ILE A 22 30.54 15.27 10.43
N VAL A 23 30.17 14.68 9.30
CA VAL A 23 30.68 13.38 8.83
C VAL A 23 31.46 13.57 7.54
N ARG A 24 32.57 12.82 7.39
CA ARG A 24 33.40 12.82 6.19
C ARG A 24 33.40 11.43 5.60
N LEU A 25 32.92 11.31 4.37
CA LEU A 25 32.78 10.05 3.65
C LEU A 25 33.80 10.01 2.52
N GLN A 26 34.72 9.05 2.56
CA GLN A 26 35.59 8.79 1.42
C GLN A 26 34.91 7.78 0.50
N ILE A 27 34.37 8.27 -0.61
CA ILE A 27 33.63 7.47 -1.59
C ILE A 27 34.60 7.08 -2.70
N ARG A 28 34.70 5.78 -2.97
CA ARG A 28 35.36 5.26 -4.18
C ARG A 28 34.34 5.15 -5.30
N SER A 29 34.74 5.54 -6.51
CA SER A 29 33.95 5.27 -7.72
C SER A 29 33.79 3.77 -7.95
N ASP A 30 32.72 3.38 -8.63
CA ASP A 30 32.46 1.96 -8.95
C ASP A 30 33.68 1.35 -9.67
N PRO A 31 34.28 0.27 -9.12
CA PRO A 31 35.41 -0.42 -9.74
C PRO A 31 35.20 -0.79 -11.21
N LYS A 32 33.94 -1.02 -11.63
CA LYS A 32 33.58 -1.38 -13.01
C LYS A 32 33.75 -0.24 -14.01
N THR A 33 33.81 1.01 -13.53
CA THR A 33 34.03 2.19 -14.38
C THR A 33 35.50 2.44 -14.71
N GLY A 34 36.42 1.62 -14.17
CA GLY A 34 37.87 1.76 -14.39
C GLY A 34 38.52 2.96 -13.69
N ASN A 35 37.74 3.73 -12.92
CA ASN A 35 38.22 4.92 -12.23
C ASN A 35 38.53 4.60 -10.75
N SER A 36 39.81 4.65 -10.37
CA SER A 36 40.28 4.37 -9.00
C SER A 36 40.28 5.59 -8.08
N GLY A 37 39.80 6.75 -8.57
CA GLY A 37 39.70 7.97 -7.79
C GLY A 37 38.79 7.82 -6.57
N SER A 38 39.23 8.34 -5.42
CA SER A 38 38.38 8.52 -4.24
C SER A 38 38.07 9.99 -4.06
N ARG A 39 36.82 10.30 -3.71
CA ARG A 39 36.38 11.66 -3.37
C ARG A 39 35.99 11.71 -1.90
N VAL A 40 36.38 12.76 -1.19
CA VAL A 40 35.93 12.99 0.18
C VAL A 40 34.74 13.93 0.15
N LEU A 41 33.58 13.42 0.54
CA LEU A 41 32.35 14.18 0.73
C LEU A 41 32.25 14.57 2.20
N THR A 42 32.05 15.86 2.47
CA THR A 42 31.80 16.34 3.83
C THR A 42 30.32 16.69 3.94
N LEU A 43 29.62 16.05 4.88
CA LEU A 43 28.21 16.27 5.14
C LEU A 43 28.02 16.77 6.56
N THR A 44 27.08 17.69 6.74
CA THR A 44 26.56 18.04 8.06
C THR A 44 25.37 17.13 8.32
N ARG A 45 25.41 16.37 9.41
CA ARG A 45 24.30 15.50 9.80
C ARG A 45 23.09 16.35 10.15
N ASP A 46 21.97 16.03 9.55
CA ASP A 46 20.68 16.64 9.89
C ASP A 46 19.65 15.53 10.10
N GLU A 47 18.49 15.93 10.60
CA GLU A 47 17.34 15.06 10.73
C GLU A 47 16.78 14.72 9.35
N ILE A 48 16.89 13.45 8.96
CA ILE A 48 16.32 12.97 7.70
C ILE A 48 14.83 12.74 7.91
N LYS A 49 14.02 13.61 7.33
CA LYS A 49 12.59 13.34 7.17
C LYS A 49 12.44 12.33 6.04
N LEU A 50 12.02 11.11 6.36
CA LEU A 50 11.71 10.09 5.35
C LEU A 50 10.37 10.46 4.70
N GLU A 51 10.38 11.43 3.79
CA GLU A 51 9.18 11.88 3.06
C GLU A 51 8.62 10.79 2.16
N GLU A 52 9.47 9.88 1.65
CA GLU A 52 9.06 8.67 0.92
C GLU A 52 8.27 7.67 1.78
N GLN A 53 8.30 7.81 3.11
CA GLN A 53 7.46 7.02 4.02
C GLN A 53 6.20 7.77 4.47
N ALA A 54 5.97 9.00 3.97
CA ALA A 54 4.73 9.71 4.21
C ALA A 54 3.62 9.16 3.33
N SER A 55 2.37 9.35 3.76
CA SER A 55 1.25 9.20 2.85
C SER A 55 1.31 10.24 1.73
N GLN A 56 0.99 9.83 0.51
CA GLN A 56 0.98 10.66 -0.68
C GLN A 56 -0.37 10.57 -1.37
N SER A 57 -0.81 11.64 -2.06
CA SER A 57 -2.03 11.63 -2.84
C SER A 57 -1.75 11.71 -4.34
N SER A 58 -2.67 11.15 -5.14
CA SER A 58 -2.72 11.32 -6.59
C SER A 58 -4.18 11.37 -7.06
N LEU A 59 -4.38 11.78 -8.32
CA LEU A 59 -5.70 11.93 -8.92
C LEU A 59 -5.84 11.07 -10.17
N LEU A 60 -6.93 10.31 -10.26
CA LEU A 60 -7.32 9.55 -11.42
C LEU A 60 -8.58 10.14 -12.04
N GLU A 61 -8.68 10.13 -13.37
CA GLU A 61 -9.92 10.45 -14.07
C GLU A 61 -10.50 9.18 -14.69
N VAL A 62 -11.72 8.84 -14.28
CA VAL A 62 -12.51 7.76 -14.86
C VAL A 62 -13.53 8.39 -15.81
N ARG A 63 -13.41 8.09 -17.09
CA ARG A 63 -14.23 8.66 -18.16
C ARG A 63 -15.21 7.61 -18.67
N ASP A 64 -16.46 8.01 -18.76
CA ASP A 64 -17.50 7.40 -19.57
C ASP A 64 -17.90 8.36 -20.70
N THR A 65 -18.58 7.84 -21.72
CA THR A 65 -19.03 8.53 -22.94
C THR A 65 -19.56 9.96 -22.72
N GLU A 66 -20.21 10.26 -21.59
CA GLU A 66 -20.72 11.60 -21.25
C GLU A 66 -20.27 12.14 -19.88
N GLN A 67 -19.51 11.38 -19.07
CA GLN A 67 -19.18 11.76 -17.69
C GLN A 67 -17.70 11.57 -17.38
N ILE A 68 -17.13 12.53 -16.64
CA ILE A 68 -15.78 12.42 -16.07
C ILE A 68 -15.94 12.37 -14.55
N ARG A 69 -15.33 11.35 -13.93
CA ARG A 69 -15.26 11.18 -12.48
C ARG A 69 -13.83 11.32 -12.01
N ARG A 70 -13.63 12.09 -10.95
CA ARG A 70 -12.33 12.32 -10.32
C ARG A 70 -12.20 11.42 -9.12
N ILE A 71 -11.22 10.53 -9.13
CA ILE A 71 -10.96 9.60 -8.04
C ILE A 71 -9.65 9.99 -7.37
N GLY A 72 -9.73 10.41 -6.12
CA GLY A 72 -8.55 10.63 -5.29
C GLY A 72 -7.98 9.29 -4.85
N VAL A 73 -6.65 9.19 -4.82
CA VAL A 73 -5.93 8.02 -4.30
C VAL A 73 -5.00 8.50 -3.21
N ILE A 74 -5.04 7.88 -2.04
CA ILE A 74 -4.07 8.12 -0.96
C ILE A 74 -3.31 6.82 -0.73
N ASP A 75 -2.02 6.85 -1.02
CA ASP A 75 -1.09 5.78 -0.68
C ASP A 75 -0.67 5.89 0.78
N ILE A 76 -0.77 4.77 1.51
CA ILE A 76 -0.34 4.69 2.90
C ILE A 76 0.69 3.57 3.01
N PRO A 77 2.00 3.88 2.99
CA PRO A 77 3.04 2.85 3.03
C PRO A 77 3.16 2.19 4.42
N THR A 78 2.84 2.93 5.49
CA THR A 78 2.84 2.41 6.87
C THR A 78 1.98 3.27 7.80
N PHE A 79 1.52 2.69 8.92
CA PHE A 79 0.82 3.42 9.98
C PHE A 79 1.83 4.03 10.96
N TYR A 80 2.39 5.20 10.62
CA TYR A 80 3.41 5.89 11.38
C TYR A 80 2.84 6.89 12.38
N VAL A 81 3.55 7.06 13.50
CA VAL A 81 3.34 8.15 14.45
C VAL A 81 4.64 8.47 15.16
N ASP A 82 4.95 9.76 15.29
CA ASP A 82 6.04 10.23 16.14
C ASP A 82 5.58 10.24 17.61
N PHE A 83 5.82 9.11 18.29
CA PHE A 83 5.44 8.92 19.69
C PHE A 83 6.16 9.90 20.62
N ASP A 84 7.40 10.28 20.32
CA ASP A 84 8.18 11.16 21.17
C ASP A 84 7.68 12.60 21.07
N ALA A 85 7.44 13.10 19.86
CA ALA A 85 6.83 14.42 19.66
C ALA A 85 5.42 14.49 20.25
N ARG A 86 4.61 13.44 20.06
CA ARG A 86 3.28 13.34 20.68
C ARG A 86 3.35 13.36 22.21
N SER A 87 4.29 12.64 22.82
CA SER A 87 4.49 12.59 24.27
C SER A 87 4.93 13.95 24.84
N ARG A 88 5.74 14.71 24.10
CA ARG A 88 6.11 16.09 24.45
C ARG A 88 4.98 17.10 24.29
N GLY A 89 3.84 16.69 23.73
CA GLY A 89 2.70 17.58 23.45
C GLY A 89 2.94 18.50 22.25
N ASP A 90 3.82 18.11 21.32
CA ASP A 90 3.98 18.84 20.06
C ASP A 90 2.64 18.85 19.32
N VAL A 91 2.22 20.03 18.85
CA VAL A 91 0.95 20.18 18.13
C VAL A 91 1.03 19.66 16.71
N ASP A 92 2.23 19.59 16.12
CA ASP A 92 2.47 19.24 14.71
C ASP A 92 3.30 17.97 14.54
N TYR A 93 3.20 17.04 15.50
CA TYR A 93 3.80 15.73 15.37
C TYR A 93 3.31 14.99 14.11
N ARG A 94 4.21 14.24 13.50
CA ARG A 94 3.91 13.49 12.29
C ARG A 94 3.07 12.24 12.60
N SER A 95 1.97 12.06 11.87
CA SER A 95 1.09 10.90 12.02
C SER A 95 0.32 10.61 10.74
N THR A 96 0.07 9.34 10.45
CA THR A 96 -0.71 8.90 9.28
C THR A 96 -2.08 9.57 9.26
N THR A 97 -2.81 9.57 10.37
CA THR A 97 -4.16 10.15 10.45
C THR A 97 -4.18 11.64 10.09
N ARG A 98 -3.19 12.39 10.59
CA ARG A 98 -3.10 13.84 10.32
C ARG A 98 -2.76 14.13 8.88
N ASP A 99 -1.81 13.38 8.32
CA ASP A 99 -1.41 13.54 6.92
C ASP A 99 -2.54 13.14 5.99
N VAL A 100 -3.20 12.00 6.20
CA VAL A 100 -4.36 11.57 5.41
C VAL A 100 -5.50 12.58 5.49
N ARG A 101 -5.81 13.12 6.68
CA ARG A 101 -6.85 14.17 6.81
C ARG A 101 -6.52 15.41 5.99
N ARG A 102 -5.26 15.83 5.96
CA ARG A 102 -4.83 16.96 5.12
C ARG A 102 -4.98 16.62 3.63
N LEU A 103 -4.53 15.44 3.21
CA LEU A 103 -4.63 14.98 1.81
C LEU A 103 -6.09 14.83 1.36
N ILE A 104 -6.99 14.38 2.23
CA ILE A 104 -8.43 14.33 1.95
C ILE A 104 -8.95 15.73 1.60
N ARG A 105 -8.62 16.76 2.40
CA ARG A 105 -9.05 18.13 2.13
C ARG A 105 -8.50 18.65 0.80
N GLU A 106 -7.22 18.40 0.52
CA GLU A 106 -6.59 18.78 -0.74
C GLU A 106 -7.28 18.13 -1.94
N LEU A 107 -7.64 16.84 -1.84
CA LEU A 107 -8.37 16.13 -2.88
C LEU A 107 -9.84 16.59 -3.00
N GLU A 108 -10.51 16.90 -1.89
CA GLU A 108 -11.87 17.48 -1.91
C GLU A 108 -11.88 18.87 -2.58
N ASP A 109 -10.85 19.69 -2.35
CA ASP A 109 -10.64 20.97 -3.04
C ASP A 109 -10.42 20.77 -4.56
N GLU A 110 -9.87 19.62 -4.98
CA GLU A 110 -9.77 19.21 -6.38
C GLU A 110 -11.07 18.62 -6.96
N GLY A 111 -12.11 18.46 -6.14
CA GLY A 111 -13.44 18.03 -6.55
C GLY A 111 -13.54 16.54 -6.86
N ILE A 112 -12.96 15.68 -6.01
CA ILE A 112 -13.10 14.23 -6.14
C ILE A 112 -14.55 13.75 -5.95
N ASP A 113 -14.95 12.77 -6.75
CA ASP A 113 -16.21 12.03 -6.65
C ASP A 113 -16.07 10.75 -5.79
N GLY A 114 -14.84 10.29 -5.58
CA GLY A 114 -14.52 9.04 -4.89
C GLY A 114 -13.11 9.04 -4.33
N LEU A 115 -12.88 8.27 -3.28
CA LEU A 115 -11.57 8.11 -2.64
C LEU A 115 -11.15 6.64 -2.59
N ILE A 116 -9.89 6.40 -2.94
CA ILE A 116 -9.21 5.12 -2.78
C ILE A 116 -8.14 5.29 -1.69
N ILE A 117 -8.13 4.37 -0.73
CA ILE A 117 -7.01 4.18 0.19
C ILE A 117 -6.22 2.97 -0.27
N ASP A 118 -4.96 3.17 -0.65
CA ASP A 118 -4.07 2.08 -1.06
C ASP A 118 -3.22 1.62 0.13
N LEU A 119 -3.38 0.34 0.48
CA LEU A 119 -2.64 -0.33 1.56
C LEU A 119 -1.75 -1.46 1.04
N ARG A 120 -1.57 -1.58 -0.27
CA ARG A 120 -0.69 -2.63 -0.84
C ARG A 120 0.72 -2.51 -0.29
N GLY A 121 1.32 -3.63 0.11
CA GLY A 121 2.63 -3.65 0.75
C GLY A 121 2.68 -3.12 2.18
N ASN A 122 1.56 -2.62 2.75
CA ASN A 122 1.55 -2.02 4.08
C ASN A 122 1.44 -3.10 5.19
N GLY A 123 2.59 -3.46 5.76
CA GLY A 123 2.69 -4.43 6.87
C GLY A 123 2.14 -3.95 8.23
N GLY A 124 1.54 -2.76 8.27
CA GLY A 124 0.87 -2.18 9.43
C GLY A 124 1.66 -1.06 10.11
N GLY A 125 1.53 -0.99 11.44
CA GLY A 125 2.18 0.05 12.25
C GLY A 125 1.41 0.30 13.55
N ALA A 126 1.28 1.55 13.95
CA ALA A 126 0.68 1.93 15.22
C ALA A 126 -0.83 1.63 15.27
N LEU A 127 -1.25 0.83 16.25
CA LEU A 127 -2.67 0.53 16.51
C LEU A 127 -3.52 1.81 16.70
N ALA A 128 -2.97 2.83 17.35
CA ALA A 128 -3.65 4.10 17.57
C ALA A 128 -3.95 4.82 16.25
N GLU A 129 -3.05 4.73 15.27
CA GLU A 129 -3.28 5.32 13.95
C GLU A 129 -4.31 4.52 13.15
N ALA A 130 -4.36 3.18 13.29
CA ALA A 130 -5.45 2.40 12.67
C ALA A 130 -6.82 2.87 13.16
N THR A 131 -6.98 3.04 14.49
CA THR A 131 -8.25 3.48 15.07
C THR A 131 -8.61 4.91 14.74
N ALA A 132 -7.64 5.83 14.74
CA ALA A 132 -7.87 7.23 14.44
C ALA A 132 -8.10 7.47 12.93
N LEU A 133 -7.39 6.73 12.06
CA LEU A 133 -7.61 6.77 10.62
C LEU A 133 -9.01 6.27 10.25
N THR A 134 -9.49 5.19 10.87
CA THR A 134 -10.88 4.73 10.65
C THR A 134 -11.90 5.80 11.01
N GLY A 135 -11.65 6.59 12.07
CA GLY A 135 -12.47 7.72 12.48
C GLY A 135 -12.68 8.80 11.41
N LEU A 136 -11.76 8.93 10.45
CA LEU A 136 -11.93 9.85 9.33
C LEU A 136 -13.06 9.46 8.38
N PHE A 137 -13.53 8.21 8.45
CA PHE A 137 -14.50 7.64 7.52
C PHE A 137 -15.77 7.13 8.19
N ILE A 138 -15.86 7.06 9.52
CA ILE A 138 -17.07 6.61 10.23
C ILE A 138 -17.56 7.70 11.19
N ASP A 139 -18.85 7.74 11.50
CA ASP A 139 -19.41 8.76 12.39
C ASP A 139 -18.87 8.62 13.83
N SER A 140 -19.01 7.42 14.39
CA SER A 140 -18.47 7.04 15.70
C SER A 140 -18.63 5.53 15.89
N GLY A 141 -17.80 4.92 16.74
CA GLY A 141 -18.01 3.52 17.11
C GLY A 141 -16.75 2.74 17.49
N PRO A 142 -16.91 1.46 17.86
CA PRO A 142 -15.79 0.55 18.02
C PRO A 142 -15.06 0.34 16.70
N VAL A 143 -13.74 0.21 16.72
CA VAL A 143 -12.94 -0.12 15.52
C VAL A 143 -12.30 -1.50 15.65
N VAL A 144 -11.85 -1.85 16.86
CA VAL A 144 -11.17 -3.12 17.10
C VAL A 144 -11.31 -3.53 18.56
N GLN A 145 -11.39 -4.83 18.80
CA GLN A 145 -11.36 -5.41 20.14
C GLN A 145 -9.98 -6.04 20.39
N VAL A 146 -9.38 -5.78 21.55
CA VAL A 146 -8.08 -6.33 21.94
C VAL A 146 -8.25 -7.19 23.18
N ARG A 147 -7.87 -8.46 23.11
CA ARG A 147 -7.92 -9.40 24.23
C ARG A 147 -6.51 -9.74 24.69
N ASP A 148 -6.22 -9.44 25.96
CA ASP A 148 -4.93 -9.76 26.57
C ASP A 148 -4.82 -11.23 26.99
N ALA A 149 -3.60 -11.65 27.35
CA ALA A 149 -3.31 -12.99 27.84
C ALA A 149 -4.07 -13.39 29.14
N ARG A 150 -4.73 -12.45 29.83
CA ARG A 150 -5.57 -12.71 31.01
C ARG A 150 -7.06 -12.83 30.64
N GLY A 151 -7.39 -12.81 29.35
CA GLY A 151 -8.77 -12.90 28.83
C GLY A 151 -9.54 -11.58 28.90
N ARG A 152 -8.92 -10.47 29.31
CA ARG A 152 -9.61 -9.18 29.38
C ARG A 152 -9.71 -8.59 27.98
N THR A 153 -10.93 -8.29 27.56
CA THR A 153 -11.21 -7.68 26.26
C THR A 153 -11.42 -6.18 26.43
N ARG A 154 -10.73 -5.37 25.63
CA ARG A 154 -10.91 -3.92 25.54
C ARG A 154 -11.40 -3.57 24.15
N VAL A 155 -12.35 -2.66 24.07
CA VAL A 155 -12.86 -2.15 22.80
C VAL A 155 -12.21 -0.79 22.55
N ASN A 156 -11.43 -0.70 21.47
CA ASN A 156 -10.84 0.55 21.04
C ASN A 156 -11.79 1.23 20.03
N ARG A 157 -11.93 2.55 20.16
CA ARG A 157 -12.85 3.39 19.39
C ARG A 157 -12.07 4.50 18.69
N ASP A 158 -12.68 5.12 17.69
CA ASP A 158 -12.21 6.41 17.19
C ASP A 158 -12.13 7.42 18.36
N PRO A 159 -11.01 8.14 18.53
CA PRO A 159 -10.87 9.16 19.56
C PRO A 159 -11.57 10.50 19.27
N SER A 160 -11.98 10.79 18.04
CA SER A 160 -12.36 12.15 17.61
C SER A 160 -13.79 12.36 17.13
N ASP A 161 -14.50 11.31 16.72
CA ASP A 161 -15.85 11.38 16.12
C ASP A 161 -15.92 12.47 15.02
N ASP A 162 -14.86 12.56 14.20
CA ASP A 162 -14.62 13.65 13.24
C ASP A 162 -14.47 13.08 11.83
N LEU A 163 -15.64 12.86 11.21
CA LEU A 163 -15.79 12.38 9.85
C LEU A 163 -15.17 13.38 8.87
N ALA A 164 -14.05 13.00 8.26
CA ALA A 164 -13.35 13.84 7.30
C ALA A 164 -13.82 13.60 5.86
N TYR A 165 -14.29 12.40 5.53
CA TYR A 165 -14.77 12.08 4.19
C TYR A 165 -15.99 11.18 4.25
N ALA A 166 -17.11 11.64 3.67
CA ALA A 166 -18.39 10.93 3.63
C ALA A 166 -18.70 10.28 2.28
N GLY A 167 -17.94 10.59 1.22
CA GLY A 167 -18.20 10.10 -0.13
C GLY A 167 -17.85 8.62 -0.36
N PRO A 168 -18.05 8.11 -1.60
CA PRO A 168 -17.68 6.75 -1.99
C PRO A 168 -16.22 6.42 -1.67
N LEU A 169 -16.00 5.25 -1.06
CA LEU A 169 -14.70 4.80 -0.57
C LEU A 169 -14.39 3.38 -1.07
N ALA A 170 -13.19 3.18 -1.59
CA ALA A 170 -12.59 1.86 -1.78
C ALA A 170 -11.27 1.76 -1.02
N VAL A 171 -10.92 0.54 -0.58
CA VAL A 171 -9.64 0.24 0.05
C VAL A 171 -8.98 -0.89 -0.73
N ILE A 172 -7.78 -0.63 -1.26
CA ILE A 172 -6.99 -1.64 -1.96
C ILE A 172 -6.09 -2.33 -0.96
N VAL A 173 -6.09 -3.65 -0.97
CA VAL A 173 -5.25 -4.49 -0.13
C VAL A 173 -4.60 -5.61 -0.95
N ASP A 174 -3.47 -6.11 -0.47
CA ASP A 174 -2.80 -7.27 -1.01
C ASP A 174 -2.42 -8.25 0.12
N ARG A 175 -1.76 -9.35 -0.24
CA ARG A 175 -1.28 -10.34 0.73
C ARG A 175 -0.25 -9.79 1.73
N ASP A 176 0.41 -8.68 1.41
CA ASP A 176 1.43 -8.03 2.26
C ASP A 176 0.80 -7.01 3.24
N SER A 177 -0.46 -6.65 3.00
CA SER A 177 -1.27 -5.85 3.91
C SER A 177 -1.46 -6.60 5.23
N ALA A 178 -1.00 -6.05 6.35
CA ALA A 178 -1.00 -6.74 7.64
C ALA A 178 -1.33 -5.84 8.83
N SER A 179 -1.78 -6.45 9.93
CA SER A 179 -1.92 -5.81 11.24
C SER A 179 -2.81 -4.56 11.22
N ALA A 180 -2.27 -3.35 11.39
CA ALA A 180 -3.03 -2.09 11.36
C ALA A 180 -3.84 -1.91 10.06
N SER A 181 -3.28 -2.34 8.92
CA SER A 181 -3.97 -2.33 7.62
C SER A 181 -5.22 -3.22 7.63
N GLU A 182 -5.14 -4.39 8.28
CA GLU A 182 -6.25 -5.34 8.41
C GLU A 182 -7.31 -4.86 9.41
N ILE A 183 -6.90 -4.13 10.44
CA ILE A 183 -7.82 -3.46 11.37
C ILE A 183 -8.63 -2.39 10.62
N PHE A 184 -7.93 -1.54 9.86
CA PHE A 184 -8.57 -0.48 9.09
C PHE A 184 -9.51 -1.05 8.03
N SER A 185 -9.03 -1.92 7.14
CA SER A 185 -9.84 -2.50 6.06
C SER A 185 -10.99 -3.36 6.60
N GLY A 186 -10.75 -4.14 7.66
CA GLY A 186 -11.77 -4.92 8.35
C GLY A 186 -12.87 -4.04 8.95
N ALA A 187 -12.52 -2.90 9.56
CA ALA A 187 -13.50 -1.96 10.08
C ALA A 187 -14.30 -1.30 8.96
N ILE A 188 -13.65 -0.81 7.90
CA ILE A 188 -14.35 -0.24 6.73
C ILE A 188 -15.36 -1.23 6.15
N GLN A 189 -14.98 -2.51 6.04
CA GLN A 189 -15.87 -3.58 5.58
C GLN A 189 -17.01 -3.86 6.57
N ASP A 190 -16.73 -4.01 7.87
CA ASP A 190 -17.74 -4.32 8.91
C ASP A 190 -18.80 -3.22 9.02
N TYR A 191 -18.39 -1.96 8.89
CA TYR A 191 -19.28 -0.81 8.88
C TYR A 191 -20.07 -0.66 7.58
N HIS A 192 -19.77 -1.44 6.53
CA HIS A 192 -20.23 -1.20 5.16
C HIS A 192 -19.91 0.23 4.70
N ARG A 193 -18.77 0.76 5.13
CA ARG A 193 -18.35 2.13 4.83
C ARG A 193 -17.75 2.24 3.42
N GLY A 194 -17.10 1.19 2.94
CA GLY A 194 -16.47 1.17 1.63
C GLY A 194 -16.23 -0.26 1.17
N ILE A 195 -15.80 -0.40 -0.07
CA ILE A 195 -15.52 -1.70 -0.69
C ILE A 195 -14.04 -2.05 -0.55
N ILE A 196 -13.74 -3.29 -0.18
CA ILE A 196 -12.37 -3.82 -0.13
C ILE A 196 -12.07 -4.53 -1.45
N VAL A 197 -10.96 -4.18 -2.10
CA VAL A 197 -10.55 -4.69 -3.41
C VAL A 197 -9.12 -5.23 -3.33
N GLY A 198 -8.84 -6.37 -3.97
CA GLY A 198 -7.47 -6.89 -4.12
C GLY A 198 -7.29 -8.34 -3.70
N GLU A 199 -6.27 -8.66 -2.90
CA GLU A 199 -6.00 -10.03 -2.41
C GLU A 199 -6.42 -10.21 -0.94
N PRO A 200 -6.71 -11.45 -0.48
CA PRO A 200 -6.77 -11.73 0.94
C PRO A 200 -5.49 -11.29 1.66
N THR A 201 -5.66 -10.58 2.77
CA THR A 201 -4.54 -9.98 3.51
C THR A 201 -3.71 -11.01 4.30
N TYR A 202 -2.60 -10.56 4.90
CA TYR A 202 -1.59 -11.41 5.53
C TYR A 202 -2.12 -12.36 6.61
N GLY A 203 -3.11 -11.93 7.38
CA GLY A 203 -3.73 -12.71 8.45
C GLY A 203 -3.09 -12.53 9.82
N LYS A 204 -2.51 -11.37 10.12
CA LYS A 204 -1.86 -11.11 11.40
C LYS A 204 -2.87 -10.57 12.40
N GLY A 205 -3.30 -11.39 13.36
CA GLY A 205 -4.30 -11.04 14.39
C GLY A 205 -3.73 -10.79 15.79
N THR A 206 -2.43 -10.48 15.89
CA THR A 206 -1.73 -10.32 17.17
C THR A 206 -1.15 -8.91 17.36
N VAL A 207 -1.09 -8.49 18.63
CA VAL A 207 -0.45 -7.24 19.05
C VAL A 207 0.86 -7.57 19.74
N GLN A 208 1.95 -6.98 19.25
CA GLN A 208 3.26 -7.06 19.89
C GLN A 208 3.60 -5.77 20.63
N ASN A 209 4.34 -5.90 21.73
CA ASN A 209 4.93 -4.79 22.45
C ASN A 209 6.45 -4.89 22.44
N LEU A 210 7.13 -3.74 22.37
CA LEU A 210 8.58 -3.63 22.56
C LEU A 210 8.84 -3.30 24.03
N ILE A 211 9.61 -4.16 24.69
CA ILE A 211 10.04 -3.99 26.07
C ILE A 211 11.50 -3.58 26.02
N ASP A 212 11.76 -2.34 26.40
CA ASP A 212 13.09 -1.77 26.55
C ASP A 212 13.81 -2.40 27.75
N LEU A 213 14.87 -3.15 27.47
CA LEU A 213 15.60 -3.93 28.48
C LEU A 213 16.55 -3.04 29.28
N ASP A 214 16.97 -1.90 28.73
CA ASP A 214 17.90 -0.96 29.39
C ASP A 214 17.30 -0.45 30.71
N ARG A 215 15.98 -0.34 30.80
CA ARG A 215 15.23 0.04 32.02
C ARG A 215 15.39 -0.94 33.18
N TYR A 216 15.87 -2.15 32.90
CA TYR A 216 16.12 -3.20 33.89
C TYR A 216 17.61 -3.40 34.17
N SER A 217 18.49 -2.62 33.53
CA SER A 217 19.92 -2.64 33.79
C SER A 217 20.25 -1.94 35.10
N GLU A 218 21.19 -2.51 35.88
CA GLU A 218 21.80 -1.82 37.03
C GLU A 218 22.87 -0.81 36.58
N ASP A 219 23.42 -1.00 35.37
CA ASP A 219 24.38 -0.10 34.75
C ASP A 219 23.66 0.76 33.68
N PRO A 220 23.49 2.08 33.92
CA PRO A 220 22.81 2.97 32.98
C PRO A 220 23.58 3.21 31.68
N GLU A 221 24.85 2.84 31.58
CA GLU A 221 25.61 2.91 30.33
C GLU A 221 25.51 1.63 29.49
N GLN A 222 24.95 0.55 30.05
CA GLN A 222 24.80 -0.72 29.34
C GLN A 222 23.53 -0.73 28.48
N GLN A 223 23.71 -0.80 27.16
CA GLN A 223 22.63 -1.03 26.20
C GLN A 223 22.36 -2.54 26.05
N LEU A 224 21.20 -2.98 26.52
CA LEU A 224 20.70 -4.35 26.48
C LEU A 224 19.74 -4.58 25.30
N GLY A 225 19.21 -3.50 24.71
CA GLY A 225 18.33 -3.56 23.55
C GLY A 225 16.85 -3.78 23.92
N GLN A 226 16.09 -4.43 23.04
CA GLN A 226 14.63 -4.53 23.17
C GLN A 226 14.11 -5.94 22.93
N LEU A 227 13.12 -6.36 23.71
CA LEU A 227 12.38 -7.60 23.53
C LEU A 227 11.03 -7.31 22.85
N LYS A 228 10.76 -7.95 21.70
CA LYS A 228 9.46 -7.89 21.03
C LYS A 228 8.62 -9.11 21.40
N LEU A 229 7.50 -8.90 22.09
CA LEU A 229 6.66 -9.98 22.60
C LEU A 229 5.19 -9.79 22.22
N THR A 230 4.52 -10.87 21.82
CA THR A 230 3.06 -10.89 21.64
C THR A 230 2.37 -10.81 23.00
N ILE A 231 1.52 -9.79 23.18
CA ILE A 231 0.84 -9.53 24.45
C ILE A 231 -0.69 -9.67 24.39
N ALA A 232 -1.26 -9.65 23.18
CA ALA A 232 -2.69 -9.71 22.95
C ALA A 232 -3.03 -10.22 21.55
N GLN A 233 -4.28 -10.63 21.37
CA GLN A 233 -4.92 -10.82 20.06
C GLN A 233 -5.88 -9.67 19.80
N PHE A 234 -6.07 -9.31 18.53
CA PHE A 234 -7.11 -8.38 18.13
C PHE A 234 -8.18 -9.06 17.28
N PHE A 235 -9.38 -8.51 17.36
CA PHE A 235 -10.60 -9.02 16.75
C PHE A 235 -11.37 -7.86 16.13
N ARG A 236 -12.04 -8.17 15.03
CA ARG A 236 -12.98 -7.28 14.37
C ARG A 236 -14.15 -6.92 15.29
N ILE A 237 -14.90 -5.89 14.93
CA ILE A 237 -16.09 -5.47 15.69
C ILE A 237 -17.22 -6.50 15.63
N THR A 238 -17.18 -7.36 14.62
CA THR A 238 -18.01 -8.56 14.47
C THR A 238 -17.59 -9.73 15.37
N GLY A 239 -16.44 -9.63 16.05
CA GLY A 239 -15.92 -10.65 16.96
C GLY A 239 -14.95 -11.66 16.33
N VAL A 240 -14.83 -11.66 15.00
CA VAL A 240 -13.92 -12.55 14.26
C VAL A 240 -12.49 -12.02 14.28
N SER A 241 -11.48 -12.88 14.50
CA SER A 241 -10.07 -12.48 14.36
C SER A 241 -9.61 -12.45 12.90
N THR A 242 -8.64 -11.60 12.57
CA THR A 242 -7.92 -11.68 11.29
C THR A 242 -6.86 -12.79 11.30
N GLN A 243 -6.55 -13.39 12.45
CA GLN A 243 -5.50 -14.42 12.58
C GLN A 243 -5.69 -15.55 11.55
N HIS A 244 -4.66 -15.85 10.74
CA HIS A 244 -4.63 -16.82 9.64
C HIS A 244 -5.54 -16.54 8.44
N ARG A 245 -6.62 -15.79 8.60
CA ARG A 245 -7.65 -15.58 7.55
C ARG A 245 -7.52 -14.25 6.83
N GLY A 246 -6.99 -13.24 7.52
CA GLY A 246 -6.95 -11.86 7.06
C GLY A 246 -8.35 -11.25 6.90
N VAL A 247 -8.38 -10.16 6.14
CA VAL A 247 -9.57 -9.54 5.56
C VAL A 247 -9.69 -10.09 4.14
N VAL A 248 -10.82 -10.72 3.85
CA VAL A 248 -11.13 -11.17 2.49
C VAL A 248 -11.79 -10.01 1.75
N PRO A 249 -11.25 -9.55 0.61
CA PRO A 249 -11.82 -8.47 -0.18
C PRO A 249 -13.25 -8.78 -0.65
N ASP A 250 -14.05 -7.74 -0.81
CA ASP A 250 -15.39 -7.84 -1.40
C ASP A 250 -15.29 -8.16 -2.91
N ILE A 251 -14.27 -7.61 -3.57
CA ILE A 251 -13.88 -7.94 -4.95
C ILE A 251 -12.43 -8.44 -4.94
N VAL A 252 -12.27 -9.74 -5.21
CA VAL A 252 -10.96 -10.39 -5.27
C VAL A 252 -10.39 -10.24 -6.69
N LEU A 253 -9.23 -9.62 -6.80
CA LEU A 253 -8.52 -9.48 -8.07
C LEU A 253 -7.74 -10.77 -8.39
N PRO A 254 -7.51 -11.10 -9.68
CA PRO A 254 -6.62 -12.19 -10.05
C PRO A 254 -5.22 -11.94 -9.49
N SER A 255 -4.73 -12.88 -8.68
CA SER A 255 -3.53 -12.67 -7.88
C SER A 255 -2.75 -13.97 -7.69
N ARG A 256 -1.60 -14.00 -6.99
CA ARG A 256 -0.87 -15.27 -6.77
C ARG A 256 -1.74 -16.22 -5.92
N GLY A 257 -1.99 -17.42 -6.44
CA GLY A 257 -3.05 -18.31 -5.98
C GLY A 257 -3.04 -18.65 -4.48
N PRO A 258 -4.21 -19.02 -3.91
CA PRO A 258 -4.40 -19.23 -2.47
C PRO A 258 -3.59 -20.38 -1.86
N ASP A 259 -3.01 -21.25 -2.70
CA ASP A 259 -2.39 -22.53 -2.31
C ASP A 259 -0.89 -22.43 -1.97
N LEU A 260 -0.26 -21.25 -2.12
CA LEU A 260 1.10 -21.06 -1.62
C LEU A 260 1.09 -20.89 -0.10
N PRO A 261 2.01 -21.54 0.65
CA PRO A 261 2.18 -21.31 2.08
C PRO A 261 2.71 -19.89 2.29
N TYR A 262 1.79 -18.94 2.41
CA TYR A 262 2.05 -17.52 2.58
C TYR A 262 1.24 -16.95 3.76
N GLY A 263 1.69 -15.81 4.30
CA GLY A 263 1.02 -15.10 5.38
C GLY A 263 1.25 -15.72 6.75
N GLU A 264 0.50 -15.24 7.75
CA GLU A 264 0.60 -15.68 9.14
C GLU A 264 0.38 -17.19 9.28
N LYS A 265 -0.54 -17.76 8.49
CA LYS A 265 -0.87 -19.20 8.49
C LYS A 265 0.30 -20.12 8.10
N ALA A 266 1.33 -19.57 7.45
CA ALA A 266 2.52 -20.31 7.02
C ALA A 266 3.68 -20.23 8.04
N LEU A 267 3.56 -19.38 9.07
CA LEU A 267 4.58 -19.24 10.10
C LEU A 267 4.57 -20.41 11.07
N GLU A 268 5.77 -20.81 11.50
CA GLU A 268 5.92 -21.79 12.56
C GLU A 268 5.38 -21.19 13.89
N ASN A 269 4.54 -21.96 14.60
CA ASN A 269 3.98 -21.57 15.90
C ASN A 269 3.08 -20.31 15.86
N ALA A 270 2.48 -19.99 14.72
CA ALA A 270 1.43 -18.97 14.65
C ALA A 270 0.26 -19.32 15.59
N LEU A 271 -0.25 -18.31 16.31
CA LEU A 271 -1.38 -18.52 17.22
C LEU A 271 -2.63 -18.95 16.45
N PRO A 272 -3.46 -19.85 16.97
CA PRO A 272 -4.66 -20.30 16.28
C PRO A 272 -5.66 -19.16 16.09
N PHE A 273 -6.46 -19.28 15.03
CA PHE A 273 -7.64 -18.47 14.83
C PHE A 273 -8.61 -18.59 16.02
N ALA A 274 -9.23 -17.47 16.40
CA ALA A 274 -10.17 -17.38 17.50
C ALA A 274 -11.30 -16.39 17.18
N GLU A 275 -12.42 -16.55 17.88
CA GLU A 275 -13.59 -15.67 17.80
C GLU A 275 -14.06 -15.28 19.19
N ILE A 276 -14.71 -14.12 19.28
CA ILE A 276 -15.22 -13.50 20.50
C ILE A 276 -16.59 -12.90 20.25
N ASP A 277 -17.26 -12.44 21.30
CA ASP A 277 -18.53 -11.74 21.14
C ASP A 277 -18.37 -10.46 20.30
N ALA A 278 -19.35 -10.23 19.41
CA ALA A 278 -19.42 -9.00 18.65
C ALA A 278 -19.68 -7.79 19.56
N THR A 279 -19.16 -6.64 19.17
CA THR A 279 -19.53 -5.37 19.80
C THR A 279 -20.89 -4.89 19.32
N THR A 280 -21.51 -3.99 20.07
CA THR A 280 -22.64 -3.22 19.56
C THR A 280 -22.15 -2.07 18.69
N PHE A 281 -22.51 -2.10 17.41
CA PHE A 281 -22.22 -1.05 16.43
C PHE A 281 -23.40 -0.89 15.45
N SER A 282 -23.43 0.22 14.73
CA SER A 282 -24.37 0.46 13.63
C SER A 282 -23.58 0.64 12.35
N ARG A 283 -24.13 0.14 11.23
CA ARG A 283 -23.52 0.35 9.92
C ARG A 283 -23.50 1.84 9.59
N PHE A 284 -22.53 2.25 8.78
CA PHE A 284 -22.46 3.60 8.27
C PHE A 284 -23.74 3.91 7.46
N SER A 285 -24.30 5.11 7.69
CA SER A 285 -25.56 5.66 7.17
C SER A 285 -26.40 4.78 6.24
N SER A 286 -27.68 4.57 6.58
CA SER A 286 -28.68 3.88 5.74
C SER A 286 -29.00 4.59 4.43
N ASP A 287 -28.55 5.84 4.26
CA ASP A 287 -28.85 6.69 3.11
C ASP A 287 -27.77 6.63 2.01
N HIS A 288 -26.65 5.94 2.26
CA HIS A 288 -25.71 5.60 1.20
C HIS A 288 -26.34 4.52 0.30
N PRO A 289 -26.35 4.70 -1.04
CA PRO A 289 -26.93 3.70 -1.91
C PRO A 289 -26.22 2.37 -1.69
N ALA A 290 -26.98 1.36 -1.29
CA ALA A 290 -26.50 0.00 -1.27
C ALA A 290 -26.09 -0.36 -2.70
N TYR A 291 -24.78 -0.39 -2.96
CA TYR A 291 -24.25 -0.83 -4.24
C TYR A 291 -24.49 -2.33 -4.38
N ASP A 292 -24.88 -2.77 -5.57
CA ASP A 292 -25.05 -4.18 -5.87
C ASP A 292 -23.66 -4.81 -6.09
N LEU A 293 -23.15 -5.44 -5.03
CA LEU A 293 -21.83 -6.10 -5.04
C LEU A 293 -21.75 -7.21 -6.10
N ASP A 294 -22.85 -7.93 -6.35
CA ASP A 294 -22.85 -9.02 -7.34
C ASP A 294 -22.82 -8.46 -8.76
N GLN A 295 -23.51 -7.34 -9.01
CA GLN A 295 -23.39 -6.59 -10.26
C GLN A 295 -21.98 -6.03 -10.46
N LEU A 296 -21.38 -5.42 -9.43
CA LEU A 296 -20.00 -4.92 -9.50
C LEU A 296 -19.02 -6.04 -9.82
N ARG A 297 -19.14 -7.19 -9.16
CA ARG A 297 -18.33 -8.39 -9.45
C ARG A 297 -18.51 -8.88 -10.88
N LYS A 298 -19.74 -8.90 -11.39
CA LYS A 298 -20.01 -9.32 -12.77
C LYS A 298 -19.34 -8.39 -13.79
N ILE A 299 -19.47 -7.07 -13.60
CA ILE A 299 -18.87 -6.08 -14.50
C ILE A 299 -17.33 -6.15 -14.39
N HIS A 300 -16.81 -6.22 -13.18
CA HIS A 300 -15.38 -6.39 -12.90
C HIS A 300 -14.80 -7.60 -13.64
N ASN A 301 -15.40 -8.78 -13.44
CA ASN A 301 -14.95 -10.03 -14.07
C ASN A 301 -14.96 -9.94 -15.61
N ALA A 302 -15.96 -9.25 -16.19
CA ALA A 302 -16.02 -9.05 -17.63
C ALA A 302 -14.86 -8.17 -18.14
N ARG A 303 -14.51 -7.10 -17.42
CA ARG A 303 -13.38 -6.22 -17.79
C ARG A 303 -12.04 -6.94 -17.70
N VAL A 304 -11.79 -7.59 -16.56
CA VAL A 304 -10.54 -8.32 -16.28
C VAL A 304 -10.21 -9.36 -17.36
N LEU A 305 -11.22 -10.10 -17.84
CA LEU A 305 -11.03 -11.13 -18.87
C LEU A 305 -10.50 -10.60 -20.22
N SER A 306 -10.72 -9.32 -20.50
CA SER A 306 -10.31 -8.68 -21.76
C SER A 306 -9.17 -7.67 -21.58
N ASP A 307 -8.71 -7.44 -20.35
CA ASP A 307 -7.71 -6.41 -20.05
C ASP A 307 -6.28 -6.97 -20.28
N PRO A 308 -5.46 -6.32 -21.13
CA PRO A 308 -4.11 -6.78 -21.41
C PRO A 308 -3.18 -6.81 -20.20
N ASP A 309 -3.32 -5.86 -19.25
CA ASP A 309 -2.45 -5.82 -18.07
C ASP A 309 -2.79 -7.00 -17.13
N PHE A 310 -4.08 -7.32 -16.94
CA PHE A 310 -4.47 -8.52 -16.17
C PHE A 310 -4.04 -9.82 -16.84
N THR A 311 -4.08 -9.89 -18.17
CA THR A 311 -3.56 -11.03 -18.93
C THR A 311 -2.07 -11.20 -18.67
N TYR A 312 -1.30 -10.12 -18.78
CA TYR A 312 0.14 -10.12 -18.51
C TYR A 312 0.47 -10.55 -17.07
N LEU A 313 -0.28 -10.06 -16.08
CA LEU A 313 -0.11 -10.46 -14.67
C LEU A 313 -0.43 -11.94 -14.45
N ALA A 314 -1.45 -12.48 -15.11
CA ALA A 314 -1.78 -13.91 -15.06
C ALA A 314 -0.67 -14.78 -15.68
N ASP A 315 -0.11 -14.36 -16.82
CA ASP A 315 0.98 -15.06 -17.50
C ASP A 315 2.27 -15.07 -16.64
N LEU A 316 2.61 -13.94 -16.02
CA LEU A 316 3.72 -13.86 -15.08
C LEU A 316 3.54 -14.82 -13.89
N ARG A 317 2.30 -14.98 -13.42
CA ARG A 317 2.00 -15.92 -12.35
C ARG A 317 2.23 -17.36 -12.79
N GLU A 318 1.79 -17.75 -13.99
CA GLU A 318 1.94 -19.11 -14.50
C GLU A 318 3.41 -19.56 -14.59
N ILE A 319 4.33 -18.65 -14.96
CA ILE A 319 5.77 -18.95 -15.00
C ILE A 319 6.42 -19.02 -13.61
N ASP A 320 5.89 -18.28 -12.63
CA ASP A 320 6.42 -18.22 -11.27
C ASP A 320 5.94 -19.39 -10.40
N LEU A 321 4.72 -19.89 -10.63
CA LEU A 321 4.12 -20.99 -9.87
C LEU A 321 5.01 -22.25 -9.73
N PRO A 322 5.57 -22.81 -10.82
CA PRO A 322 6.44 -23.99 -10.69
C PRO A 322 7.73 -23.65 -9.92
N LEU A 323 8.26 -22.43 -10.06
CA LEU A 323 9.48 -22.00 -9.38
C LEU A 323 9.30 -21.88 -7.87
N ALA A 324 8.10 -21.50 -7.42
CA ALA A 324 7.79 -21.39 -5.99
C ALA A 324 7.88 -22.74 -5.24
N GLN A 325 7.83 -23.87 -5.96
CA GLN A 325 7.94 -25.21 -5.40
C GLN A 325 9.35 -25.81 -5.50
N VAL A 326 10.28 -25.12 -6.18
CA VAL A 326 11.63 -25.61 -6.39
C VAL A 326 12.46 -25.43 -5.11
N THR A 327 12.87 -26.55 -4.50
CA THR A 327 13.76 -26.57 -3.33
C THR A 327 15.21 -26.91 -3.66
N GLU A 328 15.48 -27.35 -4.89
CA GLU A 328 16.80 -27.76 -5.37
C GLU A 328 17.11 -27.06 -6.69
N VAL A 329 18.34 -26.58 -6.84
CA VAL A 329 18.78 -25.90 -8.07
C VAL A 329 20.02 -26.58 -8.64
N SER A 330 20.07 -26.70 -9.97
CA SER A 330 21.25 -27.22 -10.65
C SER A 330 22.46 -26.31 -10.43
N LEU A 331 23.63 -26.89 -10.18
CA LEU A 331 24.91 -26.17 -10.16
C LEU A 331 25.62 -26.22 -11.52
N LEU A 332 25.04 -26.91 -12.52
CA LEU A 332 25.59 -26.94 -13.86
C LEU A 332 25.35 -25.59 -14.55
N GLU A 333 26.43 -24.86 -14.86
CA GLU A 333 26.37 -23.53 -15.47
C GLU A 333 25.55 -23.51 -16.76
N SER A 334 25.73 -24.51 -17.64
CA SER A 334 24.99 -24.57 -18.91
C SER A 334 23.48 -24.68 -18.70
N GLN A 335 23.04 -25.47 -17.72
CA GLN A 335 21.63 -25.59 -17.37
C GLN A 335 21.10 -24.27 -16.79
N ARG A 336 21.85 -23.65 -15.87
CA ARG A 336 21.43 -22.38 -15.25
C ARG A 336 21.34 -21.24 -16.26
N LYS A 337 22.20 -21.24 -17.26
CA LYS A 337 22.14 -20.30 -18.38
C LYS A 337 20.91 -20.55 -19.24
N GLU A 338 20.65 -21.81 -19.61
CA GLU A 338 19.46 -22.18 -20.39
C GLU A 338 18.16 -21.83 -19.64
N ASP A 339 18.04 -22.18 -18.36
CA ASP A 339 16.87 -21.85 -17.54
C ASP A 339 16.62 -20.34 -17.43
N ARG A 340 17.71 -19.55 -17.30
CA ARG A 340 17.62 -18.09 -17.23
C ARG A 340 17.21 -17.51 -18.58
N ASP A 341 17.91 -17.89 -19.64
CA ASP A 341 17.69 -17.36 -20.99
C ASP A 341 16.28 -17.74 -21.49
N HIS A 342 15.77 -18.93 -21.13
CA HIS A 342 14.37 -19.34 -21.36
C HIS A 342 13.39 -18.40 -20.65
N ARG A 343 13.59 -18.16 -19.36
CA ARG A 343 12.70 -17.33 -18.53
C ARG A 343 12.70 -15.88 -18.98
N GLU A 344 13.88 -15.31 -19.25
CA GLU A 344 14.01 -13.98 -19.82
C GLU A 344 13.32 -13.89 -21.19
N GLY A 345 13.42 -14.93 -22.02
CA GLY A 345 12.72 -15.02 -23.30
C GLY A 345 11.20 -15.10 -23.18
N GLU A 346 10.67 -15.82 -22.18
CA GLU A 346 9.23 -15.86 -21.86
C GLU A 346 8.72 -14.51 -21.40
N GLN A 347 9.36 -13.91 -20.39
CA GLN A 347 8.99 -12.60 -19.86
C GLN A 347 9.04 -11.53 -20.94
N LYS A 348 10.05 -11.58 -21.82
CA LYS A 348 10.16 -10.65 -22.95
C LYS A 348 9.02 -10.82 -23.95
N ARG A 349 8.65 -12.06 -24.31
CA ARG A 349 7.51 -12.33 -25.21
C ARG A 349 6.18 -11.86 -24.63
N MET A 350 5.96 -12.08 -23.33
CA MET A 350 4.78 -11.58 -22.61
C MET A 350 4.73 -10.05 -22.65
N PHE A 351 5.86 -9.38 -22.40
CA PHE A 351 5.92 -7.92 -22.44
C PHE A 351 5.75 -7.35 -23.85
N GLU A 352 6.31 -8.00 -24.87
CA GLU A 352 6.07 -7.64 -26.28
C GLU A 352 4.59 -7.81 -26.67
N SER A 353 3.92 -8.86 -26.17
CA SER A 353 2.49 -9.08 -26.40
C SER A 353 1.63 -8.01 -25.72
N LEU A 354 2.02 -7.57 -24.52
CA LEU A 354 1.41 -6.44 -23.82
C LEU A 354 1.59 -5.13 -24.61
N LYS A 355 2.80 -4.86 -25.11
CA LYS A 355 3.07 -3.69 -25.96
C LYS A 355 2.19 -3.67 -27.21
N GLN A 356 2.09 -4.80 -27.92
CA GLN A 356 1.23 -4.93 -29.11
C GLN A 356 -0.25 -4.69 -28.77
N ALA A 357 -0.72 -5.19 -27.62
CA ALA A 357 -2.09 -4.94 -27.17
C ALA A 357 -2.38 -3.44 -26.92
N TYR A 358 -1.35 -2.65 -26.62
CA TYR A 358 -1.41 -1.19 -26.52
C TYR A 358 -1.09 -0.45 -27.82
N GLY A 359 -0.94 -1.16 -28.94
CA GLY A 359 -0.68 -0.58 -30.27
C GLY A 359 0.78 -0.25 -30.57
N TYR A 360 1.73 -0.73 -29.75
CA TYR A 360 3.16 -0.58 -29.99
C TYR A 360 3.69 -1.78 -30.81
N ASP A 361 3.54 -1.72 -32.12
CA ASP A 361 3.96 -2.79 -33.05
C ASP A 361 5.47 -2.84 -33.31
N ASP A 362 6.18 -1.71 -33.11
CA ASP A 362 7.63 -1.64 -33.26
C ASP A 362 8.34 -2.05 -31.95
N PRO A 363 9.19 -3.10 -31.96
CA PRO A 363 9.95 -3.51 -30.78
C PRO A 363 10.88 -2.42 -30.21
N THR A 364 11.31 -1.48 -31.05
CA THR A 364 12.22 -0.37 -30.69
C THR A 364 11.49 0.84 -30.12
N GLU A 365 10.17 0.93 -30.32
CA GLU A 365 9.35 2.01 -29.81
C GLU A 365 9.21 1.89 -28.28
N GLN A 366 9.45 2.99 -27.57
CA GLN A 366 9.24 3.04 -26.13
C GLN A 366 7.81 3.49 -25.85
N PRO A 367 7.05 2.77 -25.02
CA PRO A 367 5.71 3.18 -24.63
C PRO A 367 5.72 4.60 -24.02
N ALA A 368 4.70 5.39 -24.36
CA ALA A 368 4.50 6.73 -23.78
C ALA A 368 4.12 6.66 -22.28
N GLU A 369 3.48 5.56 -21.87
CA GLU A 369 3.14 5.26 -20.48
C GLU A 369 4.01 4.11 -19.95
N VAL A 370 4.23 4.06 -18.64
CA VAL A 370 4.94 2.94 -18.01
C VAL A 370 4.08 1.68 -18.13
N LEU A 371 4.63 0.64 -18.76
CA LEU A 371 4.01 -0.68 -18.87
C LEU A 371 4.76 -1.72 -18.01
N PRO A 372 4.05 -2.70 -17.42
CA PRO A 372 2.60 -2.79 -17.32
C PRO A 372 2.02 -1.62 -16.48
N ARG A 373 0.78 -1.23 -16.77
CA ARG A 373 0.10 -0.23 -15.95
C ARG A 373 -0.33 -0.85 -14.63
N ASP A 374 -0.68 -0.01 -13.66
CA ASP A 374 -1.24 -0.47 -12.40
C ASP A 374 -2.70 -0.94 -12.56
N ALA A 375 -2.87 -2.13 -13.13
CA ALA A 375 -4.18 -2.72 -13.42
C ALA A 375 -5.09 -2.79 -12.20
N VAL A 376 -4.51 -3.05 -11.02
CA VAL A 376 -5.22 -3.14 -9.75
C VAL A 376 -5.79 -1.79 -9.36
N LEU A 377 -4.97 -0.73 -9.40
CA LEU A 377 -5.42 0.62 -9.07
C LEU A 377 -6.45 1.13 -10.07
N LEU A 378 -6.20 0.95 -11.37
CA LEU A 378 -7.10 1.40 -12.44
C LEU A 378 -8.45 0.68 -12.37
N GLU A 379 -8.47 -0.64 -12.15
CA GLU A 379 -9.72 -1.38 -12.00
C GLU A 379 -10.46 -1.02 -10.71
N SER A 380 -9.75 -0.74 -9.62
CA SER A 380 -10.35 -0.25 -8.37
C SER A 380 -11.04 1.10 -8.57
N ALA A 381 -10.46 2.00 -9.37
CA ALA A 381 -11.09 3.26 -9.75
C ALA A 381 -12.36 3.04 -10.60
N ARG A 382 -12.34 2.08 -11.55
CA ARG A 382 -13.53 1.70 -12.33
C ARG A 382 -14.63 1.11 -11.44
N ILE A 383 -14.27 0.27 -10.47
CA ILE A 383 -15.19 -0.30 -9.48
C ILE A 383 -15.85 0.82 -8.66
N LEU A 384 -15.04 1.73 -8.12
CA LEU A 384 -15.51 2.84 -7.29
C LEU A 384 -16.43 3.79 -8.06
N ALA A 385 -16.10 4.11 -9.31
CA ALA A 385 -16.97 4.87 -10.19
C ALA A 385 -18.31 4.14 -10.45
N GLY A 386 -18.28 2.82 -10.59
CA GLY A 386 -19.46 1.96 -10.74
C GLY A 386 -20.34 1.85 -9.50
N MET A 387 -19.84 2.15 -8.29
CA MET A 387 -20.66 2.16 -7.07
C MET A 387 -21.68 3.31 -7.06
N SER A 388 -21.44 4.38 -7.82
CA SER A 388 -22.23 5.60 -7.77
C SER A 388 -23.46 5.59 -8.71
N LEU A 389 -23.54 4.69 -9.71
CA LEU A 389 -24.65 4.63 -10.69
C LEU A 389 -24.84 3.23 -11.34
N ASP A 390 -26.05 2.98 -11.85
CA ASP A 390 -26.40 1.85 -12.72
C ASP A 390 -25.72 1.97 -14.11
N THR A 391 -24.90 0.97 -14.43
CA THR A 391 -24.39 0.62 -15.77
C THR A 391 -23.58 1.70 -16.51
N PHE A 392 -22.31 1.78 -16.17
CA PHE A 392 -21.28 2.39 -17.00
C PHE A 392 -20.64 1.33 -17.92
N GLU A 393 -21.01 1.29 -19.20
CA GLU A 393 -20.35 0.45 -20.21
C GLU A 393 -19.24 1.26 -20.91
N GLY A 394 -17.97 0.93 -20.68
CA GLY A 394 -16.84 1.54 -21.40
C GLY A 394 -15.92 2.49 -20.61
N LEU A 395 -15.73 2.25 -19.31
CA LEU A 395 -14.89 3.08 -18.44
C LEU A 395 -13.40 3.10 -18.87
N LEU A 396 -12.95 4.23 -19.40
CA LEU A 396 -11.54 4.53 -19.61
C LEU A 396 -10.99 5.24 -18.37
N VAL A 397 -9.91 4.73 -17.79
CA VAL A 397 -9.22 5.41 -16.68
C VAL A 397 -7.97 6.03 -17.24
N VAL A 398 -7.83 7.33 -17.04
CA VAL A 398 -6.64 8.11 -17.37
C VAL A 398 -6.01 8.52 -16.05
N GLN A 399 -4.80 8.05 -15.80
CA GLN A 399 -4.02 8.50 -14.66
C GLN A 399 -3.45 9.89 -14.96
N ARG A 400 -3.73 10.87 -14.11
CA ARG A 400 -3.02 12.15 -14.17
C ARG A 400 -1.81 12.05 -13.25
N ILE A 401 -0.61 12.09 -13.81
CA ILE A 401 0.62 12.15 -13.01
C ILE A 401 1.03 13.61 -12.83
N GLU A 402 1.21 13.96 -11.55
CA GLU A 402 1.74 15.18 -10.92
C GLU A 402 0.91 16.49 -10.92
N PRO A 403 0.73 17.12 -9.73
CA PRO A 403 0.34 18.51 -9.62
C PRO A 403 1.53 19.40 -10.01
N GLY A 404 1.45 20.05 -11.17
CA GLY A 404 2.48 20.98 -11.64
C GLY A 404 2.56 21.18 -13.14
N ILE A 405 1.97 20.29 -13.95
CA ILE A 405 1.92 20.44 -15.40
C ILE A 405 0.50 20.80 -15.82
N SER A 406 0.24 22.11 -15.92
CA SER A 406 -0.87 22.62 -16.71
C SER A 406 -0.61 22.24 -18.18
N PRO A 407 -1.52 21.58 -18.91
CA PRO A 407 -1.44 21.61 -20.35
C PRO A 407 -1.61 23.09 -20.75
N LEU A 408 -0.55 23.64 -21.32
CA LEU A 408 -0.46 25.01 -21.80
C LEU A 408 -1.65 25.31 -22.73
N ASN A 409 -2.32 26.42 -22.42
CA ASN A 409 -2.82 27.32 -23.45
C ASN A 409 -1.67 27.62 -24.43
N ASP A 410 -1.82 27.22 -25.68
CA ASP A 410 -1.44 28.04 -26.84
C ASP A 410 -1.86 27.34 -28.14
N ALA A 411 -2.90 27.88 -28.77
CA ALA A 411 -2.97 28.11 -30.21
C ALA A 411 -4.29 28.82 -30.55
N HIS A 412 -4.35 30.11 -30.23
CA HIS A 412 -5.17 31.03 -31.02
C HIS A 412 -4.39 31.42 -32.29
N SER A 413 -5.17 31.61 -33.36
CA SER A 413 -4.87 32.32 -34.61
C SER A 413 -3.85 31.72 -35.56
N ASP A 414 -4.37 31.02 -36.57
CA ASP A 414 -3.99 31.27 -37.97
C ASP A 414 -5.20 31.01 -38.89
N THR A 415 -5.95 32.08 -39.15
CA THR A 415 -6.84 32.17 -40.32
C THR A 415 -6.00 32.63 -41.51
N PRO A 416 -5.93 31.89 -42.62
CA PRO A 416 -5.41 32.43 -43.86
C PRO A 416 -6.51 33.26 -44.53
N SER A 417 -6.20 34.51 -44.84
CA SER A 417 -6.99 35.32 -45.77
C SER A 417 -6.83 34.74 -47.17
N THR A 418 -7.93 34.36 -47.79
CA THR A 418 -7.99 34.17 -49.25
C THR A 418 -8.80 35.30 -49.85
N ASP A 419 -8.11 36.12 -50.64
CA ASP A 419 -8.69 36.94 -51.70
C ASP A 419 -9.51 36.03 -52.65
N GLN A 420 -10.81 36.31 -52.77
CA GLN A 420 -11.52 36.59 -54.03
C GLN A 420 -12.97 37.02 -53.78
#